data_AF-A0A1I4L3X1-F1
#
_entry.id   AF-A0A1I4L3X1-F1
#
_cell.length_a   1.000
_cell.length_b   1.000
_cell.length_c   1.000
_cell.angle_alpha   90.00
_cell.angle_beta   90.00
_cell.angle_gamma   90.00
#
_symmetry.space_group_name_H-M   'P 1'
#
loop_
_entity.id
_entity.type
_entity.pdbx_description
1 polymer ?
#
loop_
_entity_poly.entity_id
_entity_poly.type
_entity_poly.pdbx_seq_one_letter_code
_entity_poly.pdbx_strand_id
1 'polypeptide(L)'
;MTSHLIAEACYPDRNPPEVHYLYLVETGDGYAFRAGEVIGKGVAAGGGEGMFTMDGLKAMARYDEFIRDIRCDWLADILSDQCLSEQEKYREICSRLGS
;
A
#
# COMPACT_ATOMS: atom_id res chain seq x y z
N MET A 1 8.25 14.89 -5.38
CA MET A 1 7.69 13.54 -5.24
C MET A 1 6.47 13.65 -4.38
N THR A 2 5.30 13.42 -4.96
CA THR A 2 4.02 13.45 -4.25
C THR A 2 3.73 12.04 -3.73
N SER A 3 3.29 11.92 -2.48
CA SER A 3 2.87 10.65 -1.89
C SER A 3 1.46 10.77 -1.33
N HIS A 4 0.60 9.83 -1.67
CA HIS A 4 -0.78 9.74 -1.18
C HIS A 4 -0.90 8.55 -0.24
N LEU A 5 -1.34 8.78 0.99
CA LEU A 5 -1.67 7.69 1.92
C LEU A 5 -2.93 7.01 1.41
N ILE A 6 -2.84 5.72 1.11
CA ILE A 6 -3.99 4.92 0.71
C ILE A 6 -4.70 4.36 1.93
N ALA A 7 -3.92 3.73 2.82
CA ALA A 7 -4.44 3.10 4.01
C ALA A 7 -3.35 2.99 5.07
N GLU A 8 -3.80 3.04 6.32
CA GLU A 8 -3.00 2.78 7.51
C GLU A 8 -3.86 1.99 8.49
N ALA A 9 -3.31 0.90 9.03
CA ALA A 9 -3.93 0.10 10.06
C ALA A 9 -2.99 -0.02 11.26
N CYS A 10 -3.49 0.34 12.44
CA CYS A 10 -2.76 0.28 13.69
C CYS A 10 -3.20 -0.93 14.50
N TYR A 11 -2.25 -1.74 14.92
CA TYR A 11 -2.41 -2.96 15.71
C TYR A 11 -1.71 -2.80 17.06
N PRO A 12 -2.30 -2.02 18.00
CA PRO A 12 -1.71 -1.78 19.31
C PRO A 12 -1.73 -3.03 20.22
N ASP A 13 -2.55 -4.01 19.88
CA ASP A 13 -2.75 -5.27 20.58
C ASP A 13 -1.74 -6.36 20.18
N ARG A 14 -1.06 -6.21 19.04
CA ARG A 14 0.08 -7.06 18.67
C ARG A 14 1.27 -6.76 19.59
N ASN A 15 2.15 -7.76 19.78
CA ASN A 15 3.34 -7.64 20.61
C ASN A 15 4.59 -8.10 19.86
N PRO A 16 5.45 -7.17 19.39
CA PRO A 16 5.35 -5.71 19.56
C PRO A 16 4.15 -5.10 18.78
N PRO A 17 3.65 -3.91 19.17
CA PRO A 17 2.62 -3.21 18.41
C PRO A 17 3.04 -3.01 16.96
N GLU A 18 2.09 -3.02 16.02
CA GLU A 18 2.41 -2.89 14.59
C GLU A 18 1.58 -1.79 13.93
N VAL A 19 2.13 -1.15 12.89
CA VAL A 19 1.40 -0.25 12.00
C VAL A 19 1.69 -0.68 10.57
N HIS A 20 0.64 -1.03 9.84
CA HIS A 20 0.74 -1.43 8.43
C HIS A 20 0.26 -0.26 7.58
N TYR A 21 1.02 0.10 6.55
CA TYR A 21 0.69 1.24 5.71
C TYR A 21 0.91 0.97 4.23
N LEU A 22 0.15 1.70 3.41
CA LEU A 22 0.29 1.73 1.96
C LEU A 22 0.22 3.16 1.45
N TYR A 23 1.26 3.57 0.73
CA TYR A 23 1.30 4.83 -0.01
C TYR A 23 1.32 4.58 -1.50
N LEU A 24 0.68 5.46 -2.27
CA LEU A 24 0.94 5.66 -3.69
C LEU A 24 1.97 6.78 -3.83
N VAL A 25 3.03 6.56 -4.60
CA VAL A 25 4.14 7.51 -4.75
C VAL A 25 4.35 7.79 -6.23
N GLU A 26 4.42 9.07 -6.58
CA GLU A 26 4.87 9.51 -7.90
C GLU A 26 6.39 9.45 -7.99
N THR A 27 6.89 8.69 -8.95
CA THR A 27 8.31 8.56 -9.28
C THR A 27 8.61 9.28 -10.60
N GLY A 28 9.88 9.43 -10.95
CA GLY A 28 10.27 10.05 -12.23
C GLY A 28 9.80 9.27 -13.46
N ASP A 29 9.55 7.97 -13.29
CA ASP A 29 9.22 7.04 -14.37
C ASP A 29 7.75 6.54 -14.31
N GLY A 30 6.94 7.07 -13.39
CA GLY A 30 5.53 6.67 -13.25
C GLY A 30 5.06 6.66 -11.79
N TYR A 31 4.45 5.53 -11.40
CA TYR A 31 3.80 5.38 -10.10
C TYR A 31 4.25 4.09 -9.42
N ALA A 32 4.47 4.15 -8.11
CA ALA A 32 4.84 2.99 -7.31
C ALA A 32 4.05 2.96 -6.00
N PHE A 33 3.81 1.77 -5.48
CA PHE A 33 3.30 1.55 -4.15
C PHE A 33 4.45 1.40 -3.17
N ARG A 34 4.43 2.19 -2.11
CA ARG A 34 5.31 2.01 -0.96
C ARG A 34 4.50 1.38 0.16
N ALA A 35 4.76 0.12 0.43
CA ALA A 35 4.06 -0.65 1.46
C ALA A 35 5.04 -1.04 2.56
N GLY A 36 4.60 -1.02 3.82
CA GLY A 36 5.47 -1.45 4.89
C GLY A 36 4.76 -1.66 6.22
N GLU A 37 5.53 -2.21 7.15
CA GLU A 37 5.16 -2.45 8.53
C GLU A 37 6.11 -1.69 9.45
N VAL A 38 5.57 -0.94 10.42
CA VAL A 38 6.33 -0.34 11.52
C VAL A 38 6.06 -1.12 12.79
N ILE A 39 7.12 -1.59 13.42
CA ILE A 39 7.07 -2.28 14.71
C ILE A 39 7.32 -1.27 15.84
N GLY A 40 6.36 -1.14 16.76
CA GLY A 40 6.29 -0.14 17.82
C GLY A 40 7.22 -0.39 19.02
N LYS A 41 8.00 0.66 19.34
CA LYS A 41 8.84 0.92 20.53
C LYS A 41 9.87 -0.14 20.94
N GLY A 42 11.12 0.10 20.51
CA GLY A 42 12.32 -0.31 21.23
C GLY A 42 12.97 -1.63 20.81
N VAL A 43 12.32 -2.38 19.92
CA VAL A 43 12.90 -3.59 19.32
C VAL A 43 13.54 -3.19 17.99
N ALA A 44 14.87 -3.26 17.92
CA ALA A 44 15.58 -3.05 16.67
C ALA A 44 15.14 -4.11 15.62
N ALA A 45 14.83 -3.61 14.43
CA ALA A 45 14.82 -4.28 13.12
C ALA A 45 13.79 -5.40 12.90
N GLY A 46 12.75 -5.08 12.13
CA GLY A 46 11.87 -6.10 11.53
C GLY A 46 10.83 -5.54 10.58
N GLY A 47 10.45 -4.27 10.76
CA GLY A 47 9.59 -3.56 9.81
C GLY A 47 10.24 -3.50 8.43
N GLY A 48 9.66 -4.21 7.47
CA GLY A 48 10.08 -4.18 6.07
C GLY A 48 9.30 -3.09 5.33
N GLU A 49 10.00 -2.17 4.69
CA GLU A 49 9.41 -1.30 3.66
C GLU A 49 9.81 -1.83 2.28
N GLY A 50 8.83 -1.98 1.40
CA GLY A 50 9.05 -2.33 0.00
C GLY A 50 8.46 -1.28 -0.93
N MET A 51 9.14 -1.07 -2.05
CA MET A 51 8.63 -0.31 -3.18
C MET A 51 8.22 -1.29 -4.28
N PHE A 52 7.01 -1.14 -4.78
CA PHE A 52 6.42 -2.06 -5.74
C PHE A 52 5.85 -1.27 -6.93
N THR A 53 5.99 -1.79 -8.14
CA THR A 53 5.18 -1.33 -9.27
C THR A 53 3.71 -1.70 -9.02
N MET A 54 2.79 -1.20 -9.85
CA MET A 54 1.37 -1.53 -9.70
C MET A 54 1.12 -3.04 -9.76
N ASP A 55 1.75 -3.72 -10.74
CA ASP A 55 1.67 -5.17 -10.86
C ASP A 55 2.50 -5.89 -9.79
N GLY A 56 3.63 -5.31 -9.38
CA GLY A 56 4.51 -5.88 -8.36
C GLY A 56 3.86 -6.01 -6.99
N LEU A 57 2.94 -5.11 -6.64
CA LEU A 57 2.21 -5.18 -5.37
C LEU A 57 1.37 -6.46 -5.30
N LYS A 58 0.69 -6.83 -6.39
CA LYS A 58 -0.13 -8.06 -6.47
C LYS A 58 0.70 -9.34 -6.41
N ALA A 59 1.97 -9.27 -6.82
CA ALA A 59 2.87 -10.41 -6.82
C ALA A 59 3.50 -10.71 -5.44
N MET A 60 3.21 -9.89 -4.42
CA MET A 60 3.71 -10.11 -3.07
C MET A 60 3.14 -11.41 -2.48
N ALA A 61 4.00 -12.21 -1.85
CA ALA A 61 3.65 -13.52 -1.28
C ALA A 61 2.49 -13.51 -0.24
N ARG A 62 2.08 -12.33 0.25
CA ARG A 62 0.99 -12.11 1.20
C ARG A 62 0.07 -10.95 0.81
N TYR A 63 -0.08 -10.68 -0.49
CA TYR A 63 -0.89 -9.56 -0.99
C TYR A 63 -2.31 -9.54 -0.40
N ASP A 64 -3.04 -10.66 -0.47
CA ASP A 64 -4.44 -10.72 0.00
C ASP A 64 -4.57 -10.50 1.52
N GLU A 65 -3.60 -10.97 2.29
CA GLU A 65 -3.57 -10.76 3.73
C GLU A 65 -3.24 -9.30 4.06
N PHE A 66 -2.26 -8.72 3.36
CA PHE A 66 -1.91 -7.32 3.53
C PHE A 66 -3.07 -6.40 3.21
N ILE A 67 -3.73 -6.56 2.05
CA ILE A 67 -4.90 -5.76 1.64
C ILE A 67 -6.02 -5.84 2.68
N ARG A 68 -6.27 -7.04 3.22
CA ARG A 68 -7.25 -7.25 4.28
C ARG A 68 -6.84 -6.53 5.57
N ASP A 69 -5.58 -6.63 5.97
CA ASP A 69 -5.05 -6.00 7.17
C ASP A 69 -5.17 -4.46 7.08
N ILE A 70 -4.87 -3.86 5.93
CA ILE A 70 -5.07 -2.42 5.72
C ILE A 70 -6.51 -2.03 5.35
N ARG A 71 -7.45 -2.99 5.34
CA ARG A 71 -8.88 -2.82 4.98
C ARG A 71 -9.09 -2.07 3.66
N CYS A 72 -8.30 -2.43 2.65
CA CYS A 72 -8.24 -1.73 1.38
C CYS A 72 -8.74 -2.60 0.21
N ASP A 73 -9.79 -3.39 0.43
CA ASP A 73 -10.32 -4.34 -0.56
C ASP A 73 -10.68 -3.67 -1.89
N TRP A 74 -11.16 -2.43 -1.84
CA TRP A 74 -11.49 -1.63 -3.02
C TRP A 74 -10.30 -1.36 -3.95
N LEU A 75 -9.06 -1.40 -3.44
CA LEU A 75 -7.86 -1.24 -4.26
C LEU A 75 -7.63 -2.47 -5.13
N ALA A 76 -7.96 -3.67 -4.62
CA ALA A 76 -7.81 -4.91 -5.37
C ALA A 76 -8.69 -4.93 -6.63
N ASP A 77 -9.88 -4.33 -6.56
CA ASP A 77 -10.78 -4.16 -7.71
C ASP A 77 -10.12 -3.33 -8.82
N ILE A 78 -9.58 -2.15 -8.46
CA ILE A 78 -8.92 -1.24 -9.41
C ILE A 78 -7.67 -1.89 -10.03
N LEU A 79 -6.84 -2.53 -9.20
CA LEU A 79 -5.61 -3.16 -9.68
C LEU A 79 -5.89 -4.39 -10.56
N SER A 80 -7.02 -5.06 -10.37
CA SER A 80 -7.42 -6.22 -11.15
C SER A 80 -8.15 -5.90 -12.44
N ASP A 81 -8.58 -4.65 -12.62
CA ASP A 81 -9.16 -4.21 -13.88
C ASP A 81 -8.11 -4.21 -15.00
N GLN A 82 -8.32 -5.04 -16.02
CA GLN A 82 -7.45 -5.14 -17.21
C GLN A 82 -7.81 -4.11 -18.29
N CYS A 83 -8.96 -3.44 -18.16
CA CYS A 83 -9.40 -2.39 -19.07
C CYS A 83 -8.80 -1.02 -18.71
N LEU A 84 -8.24 -0.87 -17.50
CA LEU A 84 -7.58 0.36 -17.05
C LEU A 84 -6.07 0.29 -17.27
N SER A 85 -5.51 1.34 -17.89
CA SER A 85 -4.07 1.61 -17.89
C SER A 85 -3.56 1.98 -16.49
N GLU A 86 -2.24 1.91 -16.26
CA GLU A 86 -1.65 2.33 -14.97
C GLU A 86 -1.99 3.78 -14.61
N GLN A 87 -2.04 4.67 -15.59
CA GLN A 87 -2.41 6.07 -15.36
C GLN A 87 -3.89 6.21 -14.97
N GLU A 88 -4.78 5.42 -15.55
CA GLU A 88 -6.21 5.40 -15.18
C GLU A 88 -6.41 4.83 -13.79
N LYS A 89 -5.72 3.73 -13.45
CA LYS A 89 -5.69 3.17 -12.09
C LYS A 89 -5.22 4.20 -11.08
N TYR A 90 -4.13 4.92 -11.38
CA TYR A 90 -3.63 6.00 -10.53
C TYR A 90 -4.71 7.07 -10.31
N ARG A 91 -5.35 7.56 -11.38
CA ARG A 91 -6.39 8.60 -11.25
C ARG A 91 -7.58 8.10 -10.45
N GLU A 92 -8.00 6.86 -10.65
CA GLU A 92 -9.11 6.28 -9.90
C GLU A 92 -8.78 6.14 -8.42
N ILE A 93 -7.58 5.65 -8.09
CA ILE A 93 -7.08 5.59 -6.71
C ILE A 93 -7.10 6.99 -6.09
N CYS A 94 -6.46 7.97 -6.72
CA CYS A 94 -6.42 9.35 -6.22
C CYS A 94 -7.83 9.96 -6.08
N SER A 95 -8.76 9.66 -6.99
CA SER A 95 -10.14 10.14 -6.91
C SER A 95 -10.87 9.63 -5.66
N ARG A 96 -10.56 8.40 -5.22
CA ARG A 96 -11.14 7.80 -4.01
C ARG A 96 -10.49 8.30 -2.73
N LEU A 97 -9.21 8.72 -2.78
CA LEU A 97 -8.51 9.32 -1.65
C LEU A 97 -8.96 10.75 -1.35
N GLY A 98 -9.63 11.39 -2.30
CA GLY A 98 -10.18 12.73 -2.14
C GLY A 98 -9.18 13.84 -2.47
N SER A 99 -9.73 14.89 -3.10
CA SER A 99 -9.15 16.24 -3.14
C SER A 99 -9.24 16.91 -1.78
#